data_AF-A0AA40EXD1-F1
#
_entry.id   AF-A0AA40EXD1-F1
#
_cell.length_a   1.000
_cell.length_b   1.000
_cell.length_c   1.000
_cell.angle_alpha   90.00
_cell.angle_beta   90.00
_cell.angle_gamma   90.00
#
_symmetry.space_group_name_H-M   'P 1'
#
loop_
_entity.id
_entity.type
_entity.pdbx_description
1 polymer ?
#
loop_
_entity_poly.entity_id
_entity_poly.type
_entity_poly.pdbx_seq_one_letter_code
_entity_poly.pdbx_strand_id
1 'polypeptide(L)'
;MPPNPHLRHIPALFIAFTQAVGGFWPIIGPTRSAMREFGFPARVVNSREAQTAFIAGASRISVIGILMFTLYAQEKYEDLDAVMVVLGLVGGVVDGYVLCVRERVCAMK
;
A
#
# COMPACT_ATOMS: atom_id res chain seq x y z
N MET A 1 0.33 -33.78 9.10
CA MET A 1 0.78 -33.14 7.86
C MET A 1 -0.16 -31.97 7.58
N PRO A 2 0.20 -30.70 7.86
CA PRO A 2 -0.68 -29.59 7.50
C PRO A 2 -0.74 -29.45 5.96
N PRO A 3 -1.90 -29.03 5.41
CA PRO A 3 -2.14 -28.98 3.97
C PRO A 3 -1.28 -27.90 3.30
N ASN A 4 -0.84 -28.19 2.07
CA ASN A 4 0.11 -27.41 1.27
C ASN A 4 -0.05 -25.86 1.40
N PRO A 5 0.87 -25.16 2.10
CA PRO A 5 0.72 -23.73 2.45
C PRO A 5 0.90 -22.76 1.27
N HIS A 6 1.38 -23.22 0.11
CA HIS A 6 1.76 -22.34 -1.00
C HIS A 6 0.61 -21.57 -1.66
N LEU A 7 -0.62 -22.10 -1.68
CA LEU A 7 -1.75 -21.45 -2.38
C LEU A 7 -2.45 -20.37 -1.54
N ARG A 8 -2.50 -20.55 -0.21
CA ARG A 8 -3.21 -19.63 0.69
C ARG A 8 -2.51 -18.28 0.85
N HIS A 9 -1.19 -18.24 0.60
CA HIS A 9 -0.37 -17.03 0.75
C HIS A 9 -0.14 -16.27 -0.56
N ILE A 10 -0.67 -16.75 -1.69
CA ILE A 10 -0.60 -16.05 -2.98
C ILE A 10 -1.19 -14.63 -2.90
N PRO A 11 -2.36 -14.39 -2.25
CA PRO A 11 -2.90 -13.05 -2.11
C PRO A 11 -1.98 -12.13 -1.29
N ALA A 12 -1.37 -12.65 -0.23
CA ALA A 12 -0.43 -11.91 0.61
C ALA A 12 0.84 -11.55 -0.17
N LEU A 13 1.37 -12.46 -0.99
CA LEU A 13 2.51 -12.18 -1.86
C LEU A 13 2.20 -11.14 -2.93
N PHE A 14 1.01 -11.22 -3.52
CA PHE A 14 0.56 -10.25 -4.52
C PHE A 14 0.44 -8.85 -3.91
N ILE A 15 -0.15 -8.77 -2.72
CA ILE A 15 -0.26 -7.52 -1.95
C ILE A 15 1.13 -7.01 -1.53
N ALA A 16 2.04 -7.87 -1.09
CA ALA A 16 3.42 -7.50 -0.80
C ALA A 16 4.15 -6.97 -2.03
N PHE A 17 3.98 -7.62 -3.19
CA PHE A 17 4.57 -7.21 -4.46
C PHE A 17 4.08 -5.83 -4.92
N THR A 18 2.75 -5.63 -4.91
CA THR A 18 2.15 -4.34 -5.27
C THR A 18 2.59 -3.22 -4.34
N GLN A 19 2.71 -3.47 -3.03
CA GLN A 19 3.22 -2.49 -2.08
C GLN A 19 4.72 -2.20 -2.28
N ALA A 20 5.53 -3.23 -2.47
CA ALA A 20 6.96 -3.09 -2.70
C ALA A 20 7.23 -2.32 -3.99
N VAL A 21 6.72 -2.79 -5.13
CA VAL A 21 6.99 -2.21 -6.47
C VAL A 21 6.22 -0.91 -6.69
N GLY A 22 4.94 -0.89 -6.34
CA GLY A 22 4.09 0.29 -6.50
C GLY A 22 4.48 1.45 -5.60
N GLY A 23 4.93 1.17 -4.37
CA GLY A 23 5.48 2.18 -3.47
C GLY A 23 6.88 2.65 -3.87
N PHE A 24 7.61 1.86 -4.67
CA PHE A 24 8.97 2.21 -5.09
C PHE A 24 8.95 3.15 -6.30
N TRP A 25 7.92 3.05 -7.15
CA TRP A 25 7.73 3.87 -8.35
C TRP A 25 7.88 5.40 -8.12
N PRO A 26 7.30 6.01 -7.06
CA PRO A 26 7.44 7.44 -6.79
C PRO A 26 8.82 7.87 -6.28
N ILE A 27 9.65 6.91 -5.86
CA ILE A 27 10.96 7.12 -5.23
C ILE A 27 12.06 7.16 -6.29
N ILE A 28 12.02 6.24 -7.26
CA ILE A 28 13.01 6.16 -8.36
C ILE A 28 12.64 7.04 -9.56
N GLY A 29 11.35 7.26 -9.80
CA GLY A 29 10.85 8.00 -10.96
C GLY A 29 10.52 9.47 -10.68
N PRO A 30 10.12 10.24 -11.71
CA PRO A 30 9.62 11.59 -11.53
C PRO A 30 8.31 11.56 -10.72
N THR A 31 8.36 11.98 -9.46
CA THR A 31 7.20 11.96 -8.53
C THR A 31 5.98 12.67 -9.11
N ARG A 32 6.18 13.72 -9.93
CA ARG A 32 5.08 14.40 -10.63
C ARG A 32 4.35 13.51 -11.63
N SER A 33 5.08 12.69 -12.38
CA SER A 33 4.47 11.76 -13.34
C SER A 33 3.71 10.68 -12.61
N ALA A 34 4.29 10.11 -11.55
CA ALA A 34 3.62 9.15 -10.68
C ALA A 34 2.31 9.74 -10.11
N MET A 35 2.37 10.92 -9.48
CA MET A 35 1.17 11.58 -8.96
C MET A 35 0.10 11.83 -10.04
N ARG A 36 0.48 12.13 -11.28
CA ARG A 36 -0.48 12.26 -12.39
C ARG A 36 -1.11 10.92 -12.77
N GLU A 37 -0.32 9.85 -12.81
CA GLU A 37 -0.81 8.49 -13.03
C GLU A 37 -1.80 8.05 -11.93
N PHE A 38 -1.53 8.45 -10.68
CA PHE A 38 -2.43 8.26 -9.54
C PHE A 38 -3.69 9.17 -9.59
N GLY A 39 -3.82 10.03 -10.60
CA GLY A 39 -5.00 10.87 -10.81
C GLY A 39 -5.02 12.17 -10.00
N PHE A 40 -3.89 12.60 -9.42
CA PHE A 40 -3.86 13.85 -8.67
C PHE A 40 -4.06 15.08 -9.57
N PRO A 41 -4.84 16.09 -9.13
CA PRO A 41 -5.04 17.32 -9.89
C PRO A 41 -3.73 18.11 -9.99
N ALA A 42 -3.54 18.82 -11.11
CA ALA A 42 -2.30 19.54 -11.42
C ALA A 42 -1.84 20.51 -10.30
N ARG A 43 -2.78 21.09 -9.55
CA ARG A 43 -2.50 21.94 -8.38
C ARG A 43 -1.71 21.20 -7.30
N VAL A 44 -2.08 19.96 -7.00
CA VAL A 44 -1.41 19.13 -5.98
C VAL A 44 -0.09 18.60 -6.51
N VAL A 45 -0.06 18.15 -7.77
CA VAL A 45 1.16 17.67 -8.43
C VAL A 45 2.27 18.73 -8.44
N ASN A 46 1.92 20.00 -8.60
CA ASN A 46 2.92 21.08 -8.68
C ASN A 46 3.47 21.51 -7.30
N SER A 47 2.80 21.19 -6.19
CA SER A 47 3.24 21.53 -4.85
C SER A 47 4.41 20.64 -4.40
N ARG A 48 5.48 21.27 -3.89
CA ARG A 48 6.65 20.56 -3.38
C ARG A 48 6.33 19.80 -2.08
N GLU A 49 5.50 20.38 -1.22
CA GLU A 49 5.08 19.77 0.04
C GLU A 49 4.26 18.49 -0.20
N ALA A 50 3.34 18.55 -1.17
CA ALA A 50 2.54 17.39 -1.56
C ALA A 50 3.41 16.26 -2.15
N GLN A 51 4.38 16.61 -3.00
CA GLN A 51 5.35 15.64 -3.52
C GLN A 51 6.17 14.99 -2.40
N THR A 52 6.66 15.77 -1.44
CA THR A 52 7.43 15.21 -0.31
C THR A 52 6.60 14.28 0.57
N ALA A 53 5.35 14.65 0.87
CA ALA A 53 4.44 13.80 1.64
C ALA A 53 4.12 12.50 0.90
N PHE A 54 3.95 12.57 -0.42
CA PHE A 54 3.68 11.40 -1.26
C PHE A 54 4.87 10.44 -1.32
N ILE A 55 6.10 10.93 -1.47
CA ILE A 55 7.32 10.10 -1.43
C ILE A 55 7.47 9.45 -0.06
N ALA A 56 7.25 10.20 1.03
CA ALA A 56 7.34 9.68 2.39
C ALA A 56 6.25 8.62 2.69
N GLY A 57 5.05 8.78 2.13
CA GLY A 57 4.01 7.76 2.21
C GLY A 57 4.37 6.51 1.40
N ALA A 58 4.84 6.71 0.17
CA ALA A 58 5.24 5.64 -0.73
C ALA A 58 6.40 4.80 -0.16
N SER A 59 7.38 5.43 0.47
CA SER A 59 8.49 4.73 1.13
C SER A 59 8.02 3.84 2.28
N ARG A 60 7.05 4.29 3.10
CA ARG A 60 6.46 3.47 4.17
C ARG A 60 5.76 2.25 3.62
N ILE A 61 4.98 2.41 2.54
CA ILE A 61 4.29 1.29 1.87
C ILE A 61 5.32 0.30 1.29
N SER A 62 6.39 0.78 0.67
CA SER A 62 7.46 -0.10 0.18
C SER A 62 8.16 -0.87 1.28
N VAL A 63 8.46 -0.23 2.42
CA VAL A 63 9.09 -0.90 3.58
C VAL A 63 8.19 -2.02 4.10
N ILE A 64 6.87 -1.80 4.16
CA ILE A 64 5.90 -2.83 4.55
C ILE A 64 5.90 -4.00 3.56
N GLY A 65 5.89 -3.73 2.25
CA GLY A 65 5.96 -4.78 1.22
C GLY A 65 7.25 -5.61 1.32
N ILE A 66 8.40 -4.97 1.54
CA ILE A 66 9.68 -5.64 1.76
C ILE A 66 9.65 -6.48 3.05
N LEU A 67 9.08 -5.94 4.13
CA LEU A 67 8.91 -6.66 5.39
C LEU A 67 8.09 -7.94 5.20
N MET A 68 6.98 -7.86 4.45
CA MET A 68 6.17 -9.04 4.10
C MET A 68 6.98 -10.08 3.33
N PHE A 69 7.79 -9.67 2.35
CA PHE A 69 8.68 -10.60 1.64
C PHE A 69 9.71 -11.25 2.56
N THR A 70 10.29 -10.50 3.51
CA THR A 70 11.24 -11.06 4.48
C THR A 70 10.58 -12.07 5.43
N LEU A 71 9.36 -11.80 5.91
CA LEU A 71 8.62 -12.74 6.77
C LEU A 71 8.24 -14.02 6.02
N TYR A 72 7.86 -13.88 4.74
CA TYR A 72 7.60 -15.03 3.88
C TYR A 72 8.87 -15.86 3.63
N ALA A 73 10.01 -15.22 3.37
CA ALA A 73 11.30 -15.91 3.19
C ALA A 73 11.78 -16.62 4.47
N GLN A 74 11.37 -16.15 5.65
CA GLN A 74 11.63 -16.79 6.94
C GLN A 74 10.61 -17.89 7.29
N GLU A 75 9.66 -18.20 6.40
CA GLU A 75 8.55 -19.15 6.64
C GLU A 75 7.67 -18.79 7.84
N LYS A 76 7.68 -17.52 8.26
CA LYS A 76 6.87 -16.99 9.39
C LYS A 76 5.49 -16.55 8.92
N TYR A 77 4.68 -17.51 8.53
CA TYR A 77 3.37 -17.25 7.92
C TYR A 77 2.33 -16.66 8.88
N GLU A 78 2.38 -16.99 10.18
CA GLU A 78 1.51 -16.35 11.19
C GLU A 78 1.80 -14.86 11.35
N ASP A 79 3.08 -14.47 11.37
CA ASP A 79 3.48 -13.06 11.46
C ASP A 79 3.03 -12.29 10.21
N LEU A 80 3.13 -12.91 9.02
CA LEU A 80 2.67 -12.35 7.76
C LEU A 80 1.15 -12.10 7.76
N ASP A 81 0.37 -13.10 8.19
CA ASP A 81 -1.10 -13.00 8.26
C ASP A 81 -1.52 -11.93 9.27
N ALA A 82 -0.83 -11.79 10.41
CA ALA A 82 -1.08 -10.72 11.37
C ALA A 82 -0.86 -9.33 10.76
N VAL A 83 0.23 -9.13 10.03
CA VAL A 83 0.51 -7.87 9.33
C VAL A 83 -0.56 -7.57 8.28
N MET A 84 -0.98 -8.59 7.50
CA MET A 84 -2.07 -8.47 6.52
C MET A 84 -3.40 -8.07 7.16
N VAL A 85 -3.76 -8.68 8.29
CA VAL A 85 -4.97 -8.33 9.05
C VAL A 85 -4.90 -6.89 9.55
N VAL A 86 -3.77 -6.45 10.09
CA VAL A 86 -3.58 -5.08 10.57
C VAL A 86 -3.68 -4.07 9.42
N LEU A 87 -3.04 -4.33 8.28
CA LEU A 87 -3.15 -3.46 7.10
C LEU A 87 -4.57 -3.40 6.54
N GLY A 88 -5.22 -4.54 6.41
CA GLY A 88 -6.59 -4.62 5.88
C GLY A 88 -7.61 -3.97 6.80
N LEU A 89 -7.54 -4.24 8.11
CA LEU A 89 -8.47 -3.66 9.09
C LEU A 89 -8.13 -2.20 9.37
N VAL A 90 -6.92 -1.89 9.79
CA VAL A 90 -6.60 -0.53 10.22
C VAL A 90 -6.47 0.39 9.00
N GLY A 91 -5.67 0.02 8.00
CA GLY A 91 -5.52 0.82 6.80
C GLY A 91 -6.82 0.89 6.00
N GLY A 92 -7.38 -0.26 5.63
CA GLY A 92 -8.57 -0.32 4.78
C GLY A 92 -9.82 0.27 5.42
N VAL A 93 -10.09 0.01 6.71
CA VAL A 93 -11.28 0.56 7.38
C VAL A 93 -11.12 2.04 7.66
N VAL A 94 -9.93 2.51 8.06
CA VAL A 94 -9.70 3.95 8.29
C VAL A 94 -9.78 4.70 6.96
N ASP A 95 -9.14 4.21 5.90
CA ASP A 95 -9.19 4.84 4.58
C ASP A 95 -10.63 4.88 4.06
N GLY A 96 -11.37 3.76 4.15
CA GLY A 96 -12.77 3.70 3.77
C GLY A 96 -13.67 4.62 4.61
N TYR A 97 -13.46 4.66 5.93
CA TYR A 97 -14.22 5.53 6.83
C TYR A 97 -13.93 7.00 6.55
N VAL A 98 -12.67 7.39 6.38
CA VAL A 98 -12.28 8.78 6.09
C VAL A 98 -12.83 9.20 4.72
N LEU A 99 -12.67 8.37 3.68
CA LEU A 99 -13.18 8.67 2.34
C LEU A 99 -14.71 8.77 2.29
N CYS A 100 -15.42 7.83 2.93
CA CYS A 100 -16.88 7.84 2.91
C CYS A 100 -17.48 8.92 3.82
N VAL A 101 -16.94 9.14 5.03
CA VAL A 101 -17.56 10.01 6.04
C VAL A 101 -17.05 11.44 5.96
N ARG A 102 -15.74 11.64 5.78
CA ARG A 102 -15.13 12.98 5.80
C ARG A 102 -15.22 13.66 4.44
N GLU A 103 -14.92 12.93 3.38
CA GLU A 103 -14.89 13.46 2.02
C GLU A 103 -16.21 13.22 1.25
N ARG A 104 -17.19 12.50 1.84
CA ARG A 104 -18.49 12.15 1.26
C ARG A 104 -18.42 11.52 -0.14
N VAL A 105 -17.29 10.91 -0.49
CA VAL A 105 -17.07 10.36 -1.85
C VAL A 105 -18.02 9.20 -2.14
N CYS A 106 -18.38 8.42 -1.12
CA CYS A 106 -19.32 7.31 -1.23
C CYS A 106 -20.80 7.75 -1.33
N ALA A 107 -21.12 9.03 -1.11
CA ALA A 107 -22.47 9.58 -1.22
C ALA A 107 -22.79 10.13 -2.62
N MET A 108 -21.81 10.18 -3.55
CA MET A 108 -22.04 10.37 -4.98
C MET A 108 -22.25 9.00 -5.65
N LYS A 109 -23.40 8.39 -5.42
CA LYS A 109 -23.95 7.39 -6.33
C LYS A 109 -25.46 7.54 -6.41
#